data_AF-A0A2W4P0L5-F1
#
_entry.id   AF-A0A2W4P0L5-F1
#
_cell.length_a   1.000
_cell.length_b   1.000
_cell.length_c   1.000
_cell.angle_alpha   90.00
_cell.angle_beta   90.00
_cell.angle_gamma   90.00
#
_symmetry.space_group_name_H-M   'P 1'
#
loop_
_entity.id
_entity.type
_entity.pdbx_description
1 polymer ?
#
loop_
_entity_poly.entity_id
_entity_poly.type
_entity_poly.pdbx_seq_one_letter_code
_entity_poly.pdbx_strand_id
1 'polypeptide(L)'
;MSDFDKLNELIAGSYSALVQGGKLYLSFRDYSRELEGVDRFIPVKQDETRIFTCFLEFFESTVGVTDILLHKVDGKWEHKISSYFKLRTTVDMVENAIRSVGFNIVYRQLGGMNVLVGQK
;
A
#
# COMPACT_ATOMS: atom_id res chain seq x y z
N MET A 1 20.41 -0.06 2.17
CA MET A 1 19.46 -0.50 1.12
C MET A 1 18.21 0.34 1.30
N SER A 2 17.84 1.10 0.28
CA SER A 2 16.63 1.92 0.31
C SER A 2 15.39 1.02 0.28
N ASP A 3 14.24 1.52 0.74
CA ASP A 3 12.98 0.77 0.62
C ASP A 3 12.56 0.59 -0.85
N PHE A 4 13.07 1.42 -1.76
CA PHE A 4 12.90 1.25 -3.20
C PHE A 4 13.70 0.06 -3.75
N ASP A 5 14.89 -0.21 -3.22
CA ASP A 5 15.67 -1.41 -3.61
C ASP A 5 14.89 -2.68 -3.27
N LYS A 6 14.23 -2.72 -2.11
CA LYS A 6 13.37 -3.84 -1.70
C LYS A 6 12.19 -4.05 -2.64
N LEU A 7 11.62 -2.99 -3.21
CA LEU A 7 10.58 -3.11 -4.24
C LEU A 7 11.15 -3.83 -5.48
N ASN A 8 12.31 -3.40 -5.97
CA ASN A 8 12.93 -4.03 -7.14
C ASN A 8 13.28 -5.51 -6.86
N GLU A 9 13.78 -5.82 -5.67
CA GLU A 9 14.05 -7.19 -5.25
C GLU A 9 12.78 -8.05 -5.20
N LEU A 10 11.68 -7.52 -4.65
CA LEU A 10 10.39 -8.21 -4.62
C LEU A 10 9.89 -8.54 -6.04
N ILE A 11 9.98 -7.59 -6.97
CA ILE A 11 9.54 -7.80 -8.35
C ILE A 11 10.47 -8.79 -9.08
N ALA A 12 11.79 -8.66 -8.92
CA ALA A 12 12.78 -9.57 -9.51
C ALA A 12 12.63 -11.01 -8.99
N GLY A 13 12.42 -11.16 -7.68
CA GLY A 13 12.14 -12.45 -7.05
C GLY A 13 10.83 -13.06 -7.58
N SER A 14 9.79 -12.24 -7.73
CA SER A 14 8.50 -12.68 -8.28
C SER A 14 8.64 -13.15 -9.73
N TYR A 15 9.36 -12.42 -10.57
CA TYR A 15 9.61 -12.83 -11.96
C TYR A 15 10.38 -14.14 -12.04
N SER A 16 11.41 -14.28 -11.20
CA SER A 16 12.25 -15.49 -11.17
C SER A 16 11.45 -16.72 -10.73
N ALA A 17 10.49 -16.56 -9.80
CA ALA A 17 9.65 -17.62 -9.30
C ALA A 17 8.52 -18.06 -10.25
N LEU A 18 8.10 -17.19 -11.18
CA LEU A 18 7.02 -17.49 -12.12
C LEU A 18 7.51 -18.24 -13.36
N VAL A 19 6.69 -19.17 -13.85
CA VAL A 19 6.85 -19.79 -15.18
C VAL A 19 6.41 -18.83 -16.29
N GLN A 20 6.75 -19.15 -17.54
CA GLN A 20 6.29 -18.38 -18.71
C GLN A 20 4.76 -18.29 -18.75
N GLY A 21 4.22 -17.09 -18.98
CA GLY A 21 2.79 -16.81 -18.95
C GLY A 21 2.21 -16.60 -17.54
N GLY A 22 3.00 -16.82 -16.48
CA GLY A 22 2.63 -16.55 -15.10
C GLY A 22 2.39 -15.06 -14.85
N LYS A 23 1.54 -14.74 -13.86
CA LYS A 23 1.09 -13.37 -13.61
C LYS A 23 1.39 -12.92 -12.19
N LEU A 24 1.91 -11.71 -12.06
CA LEU A 24 2.06 -10.99 -10.81
C LEU A 24 0.94 -9.95 -10.68
N TYR A 25 0.11 -10.08 -9.65
CA TYR A 25 -0.96 -9.14 -9.33
C TYR A 25 -0.51 -8.24 -8.18
N LEU A 26 -0.47 -6.93 -8.41
CA LEU A 26 -0.14 -5.94 -7.38
C LEU A 26 -1.31 -4.99 -7.17
N SER A 27 -1.64 -4.72 -5.91
CA SER A 27 -2.56 -3.66 -5.51
C SER A 27 -1.85 -2.70 -4.54
N PHE A 28 -1.88 -1.41 -4.82
CA PHE A 28 -1.17 -0.41 -4.02
C PHE A 28 -1.83 0.97 -4.12
N ARG A 29 -1.53 1.85 -3.17
CA ARG A 29 -1.96 3.26 -3.22
C ARG A 29 -0.86 4.12 -3.84
N ASP A 30 -1.28 5.09 -4.65
CA ASP A 30 -0.39 6.16 -5.08
C ASP A 30 -0.31 7.21 -3.96
N TYR A 31 0.88 7.40 -3.41
CA TYR A 31 1.19 8.36 -2.36
C TYR A 31 2.02 9.55 -2.88
N SER A 32 1.98 9.84 -4.19
CA SER A 32 2.60 11.03 -4.78
C SER A 32 2.05 12.32 -4.15
N ARG A 33 0.73 12.39 -3.97
CA ARG A 33 0.04 13.50 -3.34
C ARG A 33 -0.04 13.32 -1.83
N GLU A 34 0.49 14.30 -1.10
CA GLU A 34 0.36 14.36 0.35
C GLU A 34 -1.06 14.76 0.74
N LEU A 35 -1.57 14.13 1.81
CA LEU A 35 -2.75 14.64 2.50
C LEU A 35 -2.26 15.61 3.58
N GLU A 36 -2.95 16.73 3.73
CA GLU A 36 -2.57 17.81 4.64
C GLU A 36 -3.63 18.03 5.72
N GLY A 37 -3.22 18.60 6.85
CA GLY A 37 -4.14 18.97 7.93
C GLY A 37 -5.02 17.79 8.39
N VAL A 38 -6.34 17.99 8.31
CA VAL A 38 -7.37 17.03 8.73
C VAL A 38 -7.61 15.90 7.73
N ASP A 39 -7.22 16.07 6.46
CA ASP A 39 -7.39 15.03 5.43
C ASP A 39 -6.52 13.80 5.70
N ARG A 40 -5.52 13.94 6.59
CA ARG A 40 -4.67 12.84 7.06
C ARG A 40 -5.40 11.85 7.98
N PHE A 41 -6.58 12.20 8.49
CA PHE A 41 -7.38 11.36 9.37
C PHE A 41 -8.50 10.68 8.58
N ILE A 42 -8.29 9.42 8.24
CA ILE A 42 -9.17 8.66 7.35
C ILE A 42 -10.06 7.75 8.21
N PRO A 43 -11.38 7.97 8.24
CA PRO A 43 -12.30 7.01 8.85
C PRO A 43 -12.32 5.74 7.99
N VAL A 44 -11.82 4.64 8.53
CA VAL A 44 -11.77 3.34 7.84
C VAL A 44 -13.05 2.56 8.08
N LYS A 45 -13.55 2.55 9.31
CA LYS A 45 -14.79 1.87 9.68
C LYS A 45 -15.41 2.51 10.93
N GLN A 46 -16.73 2.65 10.93
CA GLN A 46 -17.49 3.08 12.09
C GLN A 46 -18.79 2.28 12.17
N ASP A 47 -18.98 1.57 13.28
CA ASP A 47 -20.21 0.87 13.63
C ASP A 47 -20.39 0.84 15.17
N GLU A 48 -21.44 0.18 15.65
CA GLU A 48 -21.79 0.12 17.08
C GLU A 48 -20.70 -0.50 17.97
N THR A 49 -19.80 -1.28 17.37
CA THR A 49 -18.78 -2.06 18.05
C THR A 49 -17.35 -1.64 17.72
N ARG A 50 -17.14 -0.81 16.69
CA ARG A 50 -15.81 -0.43 16.21
C ARG A 50 -15.77 0.99 15.65
N ILE A 51 -14.77 1.75 16.07
CA ILE A 51 -14.36 3.01 15.46
C ILE A 51 -12.90 2.85 15.06
N PHE A 52 -12.64 2.82 13.76
CA PHE A 52 -11.31 2.63 13.20
C PHE A 52 -10.93 3.84 12.33
N THR A 53 -9.92 4.56 12.79
CA THR A 53 -9.33 5.70 12.08
C THR A 53 -7.89 5.36 11.71
N CYS A 54 -7.53 5.66 10.47
CA CYS A 54 -6.15 5.60 10.00
C CYS A 54 -5.60 7.02 9.90
N PHE A 55 -4.43 7.27 10.50
CA PHE A 55 -3.71 8.54 10.41
C PHE A 55 -2.46 8.38 9.56
N LEU A 56 -2.23 9.31 8.63
CA LEU A 56 -1.10 9.29 7.72
C LEU A 56 -0.12 10.44 7.98
N GLU A 57 1.18 10.12 8.00
CA GLU A 57 2.28 11.07 8.04
C GLU A 57 3.16 10.88 6.81
N PHE A 58 3.38 11.95 6.04
CA PHE A 58 4.16 11.88 4.81
C PHE A 58 5.61 12.27 5.08
N PHE A 59 6.53 11.43 4.62
CA PHE A 59 7.96 11.67 4.61
C PHE A 59 8.47 11.62 3.17
N GLU A 60 9.76 11.86 2.97
CA GLU A 60 10.37 11.89 1.62
C GLU A 60 10.18 10.57 0.87
N SER A 61 10.52 9.43 1.49
CA SER A 61 10.48 8.11 0.84
C SER A 61 9.44 7.15 1.43
N THR A 62 8.78 7.52 2.53
CA THR A 62 7.83 6.66 3.23
C THR A 62 6.58 7.42 3.66
N VAL A 63 5.53 6.66 3.97
CA VAL A 63 4.33 7.16 4.64
C VAL A 63 4.20 6.41 5.96
N GLY A 64 4.24 7.14 7.06
CA GLY A 64 3.88 6.63 8.38
C GLY A 64 2.38 6.38 8.44
N VAL A 65 1.99 5.18 8.84
CA VAL A 65 0.60 4.78 9.00
C VAL A 65 0.38 4.45 10.46
N THR A 66 -0.53 5.18 11.10
CA THR A 66 -0.95 4.90 12.47
C THR A 66 -2.43 4.51 12.47
N ASP A 67 -2.68 3.27 12.84
CA ASP A 67 -4.02 2.72 12.98
C ASP A 67 -4.49 2.92 14.42
N ILE A 68 -5.62 3.63 14.58
CA ILE A 68 -6.25 3.98 15.85
C ILE A 68 -7.61 3.25 15.89
N LEU A 69 -7.67 2.16 16.64
CA LEU A 69 -8.85 1.31 16.74
C LEU A 69 -9.43 1.37 18.15
N LEU A 70 -10.64 1.88 18.27
CA LEU A 70 -11.51 1.61 19.42
C LEU A 70 -12.43 0.45 19.06
N HIS A 71 -12.43 -0.60 19.86
CA HIS A 71 -13.34 -1.73 19.67
C HIS A 71 -14.01 -2.12 20.98
N LYS A 72 -15.28 -2.48 20.91
CA LYS A 72 -16.11 -2.81 22.05
C LYS A 72 -16.00 -4.31 22.34
N VAL A 73 -15.52 -4.66 23.52
CA VAL A 73 -15.40 -6.03 24.03
C VAL A 73 -16.14 -6.09 25.36
N ASP A 74 -17.08 -7.03 25.50
CA ASP A 74 -17.92 -7.21 26.70
C ASP A 74 -18.55 -5.92 27.22
N GLY A 75 -19.05 -5.09 26.30
CA GLY A 75 -19.69 -3.81 26.61
C GLY A 75 -18.73 -2.65 26.91
N LYS A 76 -17.42 -2.90 26.97
CA LYS A 76 -16.38 -1.89 27.26
C LYS A 76 -15.59 -1.54 26.02
N TRP A 77 -15.18 -0.28 25.91
CA TRP A 77 -14.28 0.15 24.84
C TRP A 77 -12.84 -0.19 25.21
N GLU A 78 -12.18 -0.91 24.32
CA GLU A 78 -10.74 -1.14 24.32
C GLU A 78 -10.10 -0.30 23.21
N HIS A 79 -8.92 0.26 23.51
CA HIS A 79 -8.16 1.08 22.56
C HIS A 79 -6.89 0.35 22.14
N LYS A 80 -6.68 0.23 20.84
CA LYS A 80 -5.49 -0.36 20.23
C LYS A 80 -4.91 0.63 19.22
N ILE A 81 -3.62 0.90 19.37
CA ILE A 81 -2.87 1.75 18.46
C ILE A 81 -1.67 0.96 17.95
N SER A 82 -1.44 1.01 16.65
CA SER A 82 -0.24 0.45 16.01
C SER A 82 0.24 1.36 14.91
N SER A 83 1.56 1.47 14.75
CA SER A 83 2.18 2.29 13.72
C SER A 83 3.20 1.48 12.92
N TYR A 84 3.27 1.76 11.62
CA TYR A 84 4.22 1.16 10.69
C TYR A 84 4.48 2.07 9.50
N PHE A 85 5.53 1.79 8.74
CA PHE A 85 5.87 2.56 7.53
C PHE A 85 5.47 1.80 6.27
N LYS A 86 4.97 2.54 5.29
CA LYS A 86 4.84 2.08 3.90
C LYS A 86 5.84 2.83 3.03
N LEU A 87 6.33 2.17 1.98
CA LEU A 87 7.05 2.86 0.91
C LEU A 87 6.10 3.88 0.26
N ARG A 88 6.59 5.10 0.03
CA ARG A 88 5.85 6.14 -0.70
C ARG A 88 5.91 5.85 -2.20
N THR A 89 5.01 4.99 -2.66
CA THR A 89 4.95 4.55 -4.05
C THR A 89 4.17 5.51 -4.94
N THR A 90 4.60 5.65 -6.19
CA THR A 90 3.79 6.20 -7.29
C THR A 90 3.46 5.09 -8.29
N VAL A 91 2.45 5.30 -9.13
CA VAL A 91 2.15 4.38 -10.24
C VAL A 91 3.37 4.18 -11.13
N ASP A 92 4.05 5.26 -11.51
CA ASP A 92 5.21 5.20 -12.42
C ASP A 92 6.37 4.40 -11.82
N MET A 93 6.63 4.55 -10.52
CA MET A 93 7.67 3.78 -9.82
C MET A 93 7.40 2.27 -9.92
N VAL A 94 6.16 1.86 -9.66
CA VAL A 94 5.79 0.43 -9.69
C VAL A 94 5.75 -0.09 -11.12
N GLU A 95 5.22 0.67 -12.08
CA GLU A 95 5.24 0.29 -13.49
C GLU A 95 6.68 0.09 -14.02
N ASN A 96 7.59 1.00 -13.67
CA ASN A 96 8.99 0.91 -14.07
C ASN A 96 9.68 -0.30 -13.44
N ALA A 97 9.43 -0.59 -12.16
CA ALA A 97 9.96 -1.78 -11.49
C ALA A 97 9.47 -3.09 -12.14
N ILE A 98 8.20 -3.16 -12.55
CA ILE A 98 7.64 -4.31 -13.27
C ILE A 98 8.31 -4.48 -14.63
N ARG A 99 8.36 -3.40 -15.43
CA ARG A 99 8.90 -3.45 -16.80
C ARG A 99 10.40 -3.72 -16.84
N SER A 100 11.17 -3.19 -15.89
CA SER A 100 12.63 -3.34 -15.84
C SER A 100 13.08 -4.80 -15.66
N VAL A 101 12.26 -5.62 -15.01
CA VAL A 101 12.51 -7.04 -14.76
C VAL A 101 12.06 -7.93 -15.93
N GLY A 102 11.23 -7.41 -16.84
CA GLY A 102 10.78 -8.10 -18.05
C GLY A 102 9.32 -8.53 -18.08
N PHE A 103 8.52 -8.19 -17.06
CA PHE A 103 7.07 -8.40 -17.11
C PHE A 103 6.42 -7.49 -18.16
N ASN A 104 5.47 -8.03 -18.93
CA ASN A 104 4.54 -7.26 -19.75
C ASN A 104 3.31 -6.85 -18.92
N ILE A 105 2.97 -5.56 -18.84
CA ILE A 105 1.77 -5.12 -18.11
C ILE A 105 0.53 -5.39 -18.97
N VAL A 106 -0.28 -6.37 -18.57
CA VAL A 106 -1.46 -6.83 -19.32
C VAL A 106 -2.79 -6.32 -18.75
N TYR A 107 -2.77 -5.73 -17.56
CA TYR A 107 -3.93 -5.09 -16.96
C TYR A 107 -3.52 -3.91 -16.08
N ARG A 108 -4.33 -2.85 -16.14
CA ARG A 108 -4.13 -1.61 -15.41
C ARG A 108 -5.47 -1.01 -14.99
N GLN A 109 -5.64 -0.80 -13.70
CA GLN A 109 -6.74 -0.02 -13.13
C GLN A 109 -6.17 1.02 -12.19
N LEU A 110 -6.45 2.30 -12.45
CA LEU A 110 -6.06 3.39 -11.57
C LEU A 110 -7.25 3.94 -10.79
N GLY A 111 -7.01 4.36 -9.55
CA GLY A 111 -8.01 4.94 -8.68
C GLY A 111 -7.49 5.11 -7.26
N GLY A 112 -8.39 5.12 -6.26
CA GLY A 112 -7.96 5.19 -4.85
C GLY A 112 -7.07 4.02 -4.42
N MET A 113 -7.29 2.84 -5.02
CA MET A 113 -6.41 1.68 -4.98
C MET A 113 -6.07 1.30 -6.41
N ASN A 114 -4.79 1.36 -6.77
CA ASN A 114 -4.32 0.98 -8.10
C ASN A 114 -4.12 -0.53 -8.16
N VAL A 115 -4.34 -1.10 -9.34
CA VAL A 115 -4.07 -2.51 -9.64
C VAL A 115 -3.27 -2.60 -10.92
N LEU A 116 -2.14 -3.31 -10.88
CA LEU A 116 -1.32 -3.65 -12.02
C LEU A 116 -1.15 -5.17 -12.10
N VAL A 117 -1.22 -5.72 -13.31
CA VAL A 117 -0.92 -7.14 -13.55
C VAL A 117 0.20 -7.25 -14.58
N GLY A 118 1.35 -7.76 -14.14
CA GLY A 118 2.48 -8.11 -15.00
C GLY A 118 2.41 -9.58 -15.40
N GLN A 119 2.56 -9.90 -16.68
CA GLN A 119 2.70 -11.26 -17.20
C GLN A 119 4.15 -11.50 -17.64
N LYS A 120 4.73 -12.61 -17.19
CA LYS A 120 6.05 -13.07 -17.64
C LYS A 120 5.97 -13.68 -19.04
#